data_AF-A0ABD1CEE2-F1
#
_entry.id   AF-A0ABD1CEE2-F1
#
_cell.length_a   1.000
_cell.length_b   1.000
_cell.length_c   1.000
_cell.angle_alpha   90.00
_cell.angle_beta   90.00
_cell.angle_gamma   90.00
#
_symmetry.space_group_name_H-M   'P 1'
#
loop_
_entity.id
_entity.type
_entity.pdbx_description
1 polymer ?
#
loop_
_entity_poly.entity_id
_entity_poly.type
_entity_poly.pdbx_seq_one_letter_code
_entity_poly.pdbx_strand_id
1 'polypeptide(L)'
;MGCKQCNKKVSDSDRIVCRGYCGASFHMICAKVDAPLLDAMGLYPNNFFWMCDDCGKLFSNSQFRRLDKDNDAGPKLVESLKTVQSDIAKLASTVTALSGKVEAQSATMSTWPTPSSSKRQRDSSTDPPAKASIPAASRGKKAMPSVPIIAAPEPDDLWYIWLSSFPPTVTEEDICTMVKECLSVENDDPVVVKMLVKKGADIAKLSSVTFKVGVSRDYRDSSLDADNWPEGLAFREFIDMDKRPTTAVRFGVMTCSSTARAERKSECGEVPAGDCGPPWENIPRSV
;
A
#
# COMPACT_ATOMS: atom_id res chain seq x y z
N MET A 1 -28.11 24.75 5.23
CA MET A 1 -27.20 23.71 5.77
C MET A 1 -26.30 24.31 6.83
N GLY A 2 -25.89 23.53 7.84
CA GLY A 2 -24.97 23.99 8.89
C GLY A 2 -23.51 23.76 8.51
N CYS A 3 -22.60 24.58 9.03
CA CYS A 3 -21.17 24.39 8.87
C CYS A 3 -20.73 23.14 9.63
N LYS A 4 -19.99 22.24 8.98
CA LYS A 4 -19.54 20.99 9.62
C LYS A 4 -18.58 21.22 10.79
N GLN A 5 -17.82 22.32 10.78
CA GLN A 5 -16.82 22.62 11.81
C GLN A 5 -17.43 23.26 13.07
N CYS A 6 -18.30 24.26 12.90
CA CYS A 6 -18.85 25.03 14.02
C CYS A 6 -20.33 24.74 14.31
N ASN A 7 -20.99 23.92 13.49
CA ASN A 7 -22.41 23.57 13.56
C ASN A 7 -23.41 24.74 13.46
N LYS A 8 -22.96 25.95 13.10
CA LYS A 8 -23.82 27.13 12.89
C LYS A 8 -24.34 27.19 11.45
N LYS A 9 -25.45 27.90 11.22
CA LYS A 9 -26.01 28.13 9.88
C LYS A 9 -25.00 28.88 9.00
N VAL A 10 -24.83 28.42 7.76
CA VAL A 10 -23.96 29.08 6.76
C VAL A 10 -24.80 29.98 5.88
N SER A 11 -24.35 31.22 5.70
CA SER A 11 -24.93 32.18 4.75
C SER A 11 -24.37 31.92 3.36
N ASP A 12 -25.14 32.18 2.29
CA ASP A 12 -24.70 31.88 0.92
C ASP A 12 -23.44 32.67 0.49
N SER A 13 -23.20 33.84 1.09
CA SER A 13 -22.04 34.69 0.81
C SER A 13 -20.73 34.25 1.49
N ASP A 14 -20.82 33.42 2.54
CA ASP A 14 -19.67 32.92 3.31
C ASP A 14 -19.66 31.39 3.30
N ARG A 15 -20.05 30.79 2.17
CA ARG A 15 -20.15 29.34 2.02
C ARG A 15 -19.08 28.82 1.08
N ILE A 16 -18.30 27.87 1.57
CA ILE A 16 -17.51 26.97 0.72
C ILE A 16 -17.98 25.53 0.91
N VAL A 17 -18.00 24.75 -0.17
CA VAL A 17 -18.43 23.35 -0.17
C VAL A 17 -17.21 22.47 -0.45
N CYS A 18 -16.96 21.49 0.40
CA CYS A 18 -15.93 20.48 0.17
C CYS A 18 -16.29 19.68 -1.08
N ARG A 19 -15.42 19.72 -2.10
CA ARG A 19 -15.55 18.92 -3.33
C ARG A 19 -14.97 17.50 -3.20
N GLY A 20 -14.54 17.13 -1.99
CA GLY A 20 -14.20 15.75 -1.65
C GLY A 20 -15.43 14.90 -1.32
N TYR A 21 -15.18 13.75 -0.68
CA TYR A 21 -16.20 12.74 -0.42
C TYR A 21 -17.35 13.18 0.49
N CYS A 22 -17.16 14.17 1.37
CA CYS A 22 -18.17 14.51 2.37
C CYS A 22 -19.26 15.47 1.87
N GLY A 23 -19.02 16.23 0.79
CA GLY A 23 -19.97 17.25 0.28
C GLY A 23 -20.38 18.34 1.28
N ALA A 24 -19.70 18.43 2.42
CA ALA A 24 -20.12 19.28 3.53
C ALA A 24 -19.85 20.76 3.25
N SER A 25 -20.72 21.63 3.79
CA SER A 25 -20.56 23.08 3.72
C SER A 25 -19.80 23.62 4.94
N PHE A 26 -19.02 24.68 4.72
CA PHE A 26 -18.22 25.35 5.74
C PHE A 26 -18.34 26.87 5.60
N HIS A 27 -18.21 27.60 6.72
CA HIS A 27 -17.86 29.02 6.66
C HIS A 27 -16.45 29.17 6.10
N MET A 28 -16.16 30.21 5.33
CA MET A 28 -14.82 30.43 4.78
C MET A 28 -13.79 30.57 5.90
N ILE A 29 -14.15 31.28 6.97
CA ILE A 29 -13.32 31.44 8.18
C ILE A 29 -13.04 30.08 8.85
N CYS A 30 -14.05 29.22 8.97
CA CYS A 30 -13.86 27.88 9.55
C CYS A 30 -13.00 26.98 8.67
N ALA A 31 -13.03 27.18 7.35
CA ALA A 31 -12.22 26.47 6.37
C ALA A 31 -10.82 27.09 6.18
N LYS A 32 -10.53 28.24 6.81
CA LYS A 32 -9.31 29.05 6.61
C LYS A 32 -9.07 29.40 5.13
N VAL A 33 -10.15 29.70 4.42
CA VAL A 33 -10.11 30.17 3.03
C VAL A 33 -10.39 31.67 3.03
N ASP A 34 -9.52 32.44 2.42
CA ASP A 34 -9.68 33.88 2.23
C ASP A 34 -10.40 34.19 0.90
N ALA A 35 -10.92 35.42 0.79
CA ALA A 35 -11.65 35.85 -0.40
C ALA A 35 -10.83 35.76 -1.70
N PRO A 36 -9.54 36.16 -1.74
CA PRO A 36 -8.73 36.02 -2.95
C PRO A 36 -8.58 34.58 -3.43
N LEU A 37 -8.45 33.61 -2.51
CA LEU A 37 -8.39 32.20 -2.86
C LEU A 37 -9.73 31.69 -3.40
N LEU A 38 -10.85 32.15 -2.84
CA LEU A 38 -12.19 31.84 -3.35
C LEU A 38 -12.41 32.40 -4.76
N ASP A 39 -12.00 33.63 -5.02
CA ASP A 39 -12.06 34.24 -6.34
C ASP A 39 -11.20 33.47 -7.35
N ALA A 40 -9.99 33.06 -6.95
CA ALA A 40 -9.11 32.22 -7.78
C ALA A 40 -9.71 30.84 -8.10
N MET A 41 -10.43 30.23 -7.15
CA MET A 41 -11.22 29.01 -7.40
C MET A 41 -12.36 29.25 -8.39
N GLY A 42 -12.99 30.42 -8.34
CA GLY A 42 -14.04 30.82 -9.29
C GLY A 42 -13.55 30.94 -10.73
N LEU A 43 -12.29 31.33 -10.95
CA LEU A 43 -11.70 31.46 -12.29
C LEU A 43 -11.50 30.10 -12.99
N TYR A 44 -11.30 29.02 -12.22
CA TYR A 44 -10.98 27.70 -12.76
C TYR A 44 -11.81 26.58 -12.10
N PRO A 45 -13.14 26.57 -12.27
CA PRO A 45 -14.05 25.74 -11.48
C PRO A 45 -13.86 24.23 -11.66
N ASN A 46 -13.25 23.80 -12.78
CA ASN A 46 -12.99 22.40 -13.09
C ASN A 46 -11.57 21.94 -12.74
N ASN A 47 -10.62 22.88 -12.58
CA ASN A 47 -9.21 22.56 -12.42
C ASN A 47 -8.74 22.80 -10.98
N PHE A 48 -9.45 23.66 -10.24
CA PHE A 48 -9.10 24.02 -8.88
C PHE A 48 -10.31 23.88 -7.98
N PHE A 49 -10.21 23.01 -6.98
CA PHE A 49 -11.27 22.75 -6.02
C PHE A 49 -10.70 22.61 -4.62
N TRP A 50 -11.49 23.00 -3.63
CA TRP A 50 -11.14 22.88 -2.22
C TRP A 50 -11.70 21.59 -1.61
N MET A 51 -10.90 20.97 -0.75
CA MET A 51 -11.27 19.82 0.06
C MET A 51 -11.01 20.15 1.53
N CYS A 52 -11.91 19.72 2.42
CA CYS A 52 -11.65 19.81 3.85
C CYS A 52 -10.50 18.88 4.27
N ASP A 53 -9.84 19.17 5.38
CA ASP A 53 -8.67 18.43 5.87
C ASP A 53 -8.92 16.91 5.97
N ASP A 54 -10.11 16.50 6.41
CA ASP A 54 -10.47 15.09 6.51
C ASP A 54 -10.53 14.41 5.13
N CYS A 55 -11.14 15.06 4.14
CA CYS A 55 -11.16 14.55 2.77
C CYS A 55 -9.77 14.60 2.13
N GLY A 56 -8.96 15.62 2.44
CA GLY A 56 -7.58 15.72 1.98
C GLY A 56 -6.73 14.56 2.50
N LYS A 57 -6.84 14.20 3.79
CA LYS A 57 -6.15 13.04 4.38
C LYS A 57 -6.55 11.73 3.72
N LEU A 58 -7.84 11.54 3.44
CA LEU A 58 -8.32 10.36 2.70
C LEU A 58 -7.77 10.32 1.28
N PHE A 59 -7.71 11.47 0.60
CA PHE A 59 -7.19 11.58 -0.76
C PHE A 59 -5.66 11.33 -0.86
N SER A 60 -4.91 11.66 0.18
CA SER A 60 -3.48 11.32 0.28
C SER A 60 -3.25 9.81 0.42
N ASN A 61 -4.24 9.05 0.88
CA ASN A 61 -4.14 7.60 0.93
C ASN A 61 -4.36 7.03 -0.48
N SER A 62 -3.31 6.43 -1.06
CA SER A 62 -3.29 5.95 -2.45
C SER A 62 -4.37 4.92 -2.79
N GLN A 63 -4.91 4.24 -1.77
CA GLN A 63 -5.99 3.27 -1.94
C GLN A 63 -7.29 3.92 -2.43
N PHE A 64 -7.60 5.16 -2.01
CA PHE A 64 -8.83 5.84 -2.44
C PHE A 64 -8.78 6.30 -3.90
N ARG A 65 -7.59 6.62 -4.43
CA ARG A 65 -7.43 7.00 -5.85
C ARG A 65 -7.76 5.85 -6.82
N ARG A 66 -7.77 4.60 -6.35
CA ARG A 66 -8.13 3.44 -7.17
C ARG A 66 -9.64 3.29 -7.34
N LEU A 67 -10.43 3.76 -6.36
CA LEU A 67 -11.89 3.59 -6.39
C LEU A 67 -12.56 4.42 -7.48
N ASP A 68 -12.02 5.59 -7.83
CA ASP A 68 -12.62 6.44 -8.85
C ASP A 68 -12.29 6.02 -10.29
N LYS A 69 -11.17 5.34 -10.53
CA LYS A 69 -10.82 4.84 -11.87
C LYS A 69 -11.65 3.63 -12.28
N ASP A 70 -12.18 2.89 -11.32
CA ASP A 70 -13.05 1.75 -11.57
C ASP A 70 -14.54 2.13 -11.66
N ASN A 71 -14.90 3.42 -11.68
CA ASN A 71 -16.30 3.84 -11.84
C ASN A 71 -16.87 3.59 -13.25
N ASP A 72 -16.04 3.22 -14.24
CA ASP A 72 -16.53 2.63 -15.50
C ASP A 72 -16.85 1.12 -15.34
N ALA A 73 -16.49 0.52 -14.20
CA ALA A 73 -16.95 -0.80 -13.76
C ALA A 73 -18.19 -0.72 -12.85
N GLY A 74 -18.93 0.40 -12.87
CA GLY A 74 -20.24 0.56 -12.22
C GLY A 74 -21.19 -0.63 -12.40
N PRO A 75 -21.27 -1.30 -13.59
CA PRO A 75 -22.08 -2.52 -13.75
C PRO A 75 -21.59 -3.68 -12.87
N LYS A 76 -20.27 -3.84 -12.74
CA LYS A 76 -19.64 -4.97 -12.04
C LYS A 76 -19.77 -4.86 -10.52
N LEU A 77 -19.73 -3.63 -9.98
CA LEU A 77 -20.01 -3.39 -8.56
C LEU A 77 -21.48 -3.65 -8.23
N VAL A 78 -22.41 -3.22 -9.10
CA VAL A 78 -23.85 -3.48 -8.93
C VAL A 78 -24.14 -4.97 -8.99
N GLU A 79 -23.48 -5.72 -9.86
CA GLU A 79 -23.61 -7.17 -9.95
C GLU A 79 -23.01 -7.91 -8.74
N SER A 80 -21.87 -7.43 -8.23
CA SER A 80 -21.30 -7.92 -6.97
C SER A 80 -22.23 -7.64 -5.78
N LEU A 81 -22.85 -6.46 -5.72
CA LEU A 81 -23.84 -6.11 -4.69
C LEU A 81 -25.10 -6.97 -4.77
N LYS A 82 -25.60 -7.25 -5.98
CA LYS A 82 -26.72 -8.19 -6.18
C LYS A 82 -26.37 -9.61 -5.72
N THR A 83 -25.14 -10.05 -5.98
CA THR A 83 -24.65 -11.36 -5.55
C THR A 83 -24.63 -11.45 -4.02
N VAL A 84 -24.03 -10.47 -3.34
CA VAL A 84 -23.99 -10.37 -1.87
C VAL A 84 -25.40 -10.29 -1.28
N GLN A 85 -26.30 -9.52 -1.89
CA GLN A 85 -27.70 -9.44 -1.47
C GLN A 85 -28.43 -10.78 -1.58
N SER A 86 -28.17 -11.55 -2.65
CA SER A 86 -28.71 -12.91 -2.82
C SER A 86 -28.19 -13.88 -1.76
N ASP A 87 -26.91 -13.76 -1.40
CA ASP A 87 -26.28 -14.62 -0.40
C ASP A 87 -26.79 -14.30 1.01
N ILE A 88 -27.03 -13.02 1.32
CA ILE A 88 -27.70 -12.62 2.56
C ILE A 88 -29.11 -13.21 2.63
N ALA A 89 -29.87 -13.18 1.54
CA ALA A 89 -31.21 -13.77 1.50
C ALA A 89 -31.18 -15.31 1.68
N LYS A 90 -30.23 -15.99 1.04
CA LYS A 90 -30.00 -17.44 1.26
C LYS A 90 -29.65 -17.72 2.70
N LEU A 91 -28.74 -16.96 3.30
CA LEU A 91 -28.34 -17.12 4.69
C LEU A 91 -29.51 -16.87 5.66
N ALA A 92 -30.34 -15.86 5.40
CA ALA A 92 -31.53 -15.60 6.19
C ALA A 92 -32.54 -16.77 6.13
N SER A 93 -32.72 -17.37 4.94
CA SER A 93 -33.59 -18.55 4.78
C SER A 93 -33.05 -19.80 5.48
N THR A 94 -31.73 -20.05 5.44
CA THR A 94 -31.12 -21.18 6.14
C THR A 94 -31.20 -21.02 7.66
N VAL A 95 -30.99 -19.81 8.18
CA VAL A 95 -31.18 -19.50 9.61
C VAL A 95 -32.62 -19.75 10.03
N THR A 96 -33.60 -19.30 9.24
CA THR A 96 -35.03 -19.53 9.53
C THR A 96 -35.37 -21.02 9.52
N ALA A 97 -34.85 -21.78 8.55
CA ALA A 97 -35.08 -23.22 8.46
C ALA A 97 -34.42 -24.01 9.60
N LEU A 98 -33.23 -23.61 10.04
CA LEU A 98 -32.55 -24.21 11.19
C LEU A 98 -33.28 -23.88 12.49
N SER A 99 -33.73 -22.63 12.65
CA SER A 99 -34.44 -22.21 13.86
C SER A 99 -35.74 -23.00 14.05
N GLY A 100 -36.50 -23.26 12.98
CA GLY A 100 -37.69 -24.12 13.06
C GLY A 100 -37.39 -25.59 13.37
N LYS A 101 -36.24 -26.12 12.93
CA LYS A 101 -35.82 -27.50 13.28
C LYS A 101 -35.43 -27.64 14.75
N VAL A 102 -34.81 -26.62 15.33
CA VAL A 102 -34.43 -26.61 16.75
C VAL A 102 -35.67 -26.58 17.66
N GLU A 103 -36.71 -25.83 17.28
CA GLU A 103 -37.97 -25.81 18.02
C GLU A 103 -38.74 -27.14 17.91
N ALA A 104 -38.77 -27.76 16.73
CA ALA A 104 -39.41 -29.06 16.54
C ALA A 104 -38.69 -30.23 17.26
N GLN A 105 -37.39 -30.12 17.50
CA GLN A 105 -36.62 -31.12 18.26
C GLN A 105 -36.78 -31.01 19.79
N SER A 106 -37.41 -29.95 20.31
CA SER A 106 -37.63 -29.80 21.76
C SER A 106 -38.82 -30.59 22.32
N ALA A 107 -39.59 -31.29 21.47
CA ALA A 107 -40.77 -32.05 21.91
C ALA A 107 -40.52 -33.55 22.19
N THR A 108 -39.35 -34.10 21.85
CA THR A 108 -39.04 -35.50 22.13
C THR A 108 -38.06 -35.60 23.28
N MET A 109 -38.59 -35.96 24.45
CA MET A 109 -37.84 -36.35 25.64
C MET A 109 -36.67 -37.26 25.27
N SER A 110 -35.45 -36.78 25.45
CA SER A 110 -34.29 -37.64 25.61
C SER A 110 -33.59 -37.23 26.90
N THR A 111 -33.80 -38.09 27.88
CA THR A 111 -33.10 -38.19 29.15
C THR A 111 -31.60 -38.26 28.86
N TRP A 112 -30.90 -37.13 28.91
CA TRP A 112 -29.45 -37.14 28.89
C TRP A 112 -28.95 -37.80 30.18
N PRO A 113 -28.14 -38.87 30.13
CA PRO A 113 -27.49 -39.38 31.31
C PRO A 113 -26.52 -38.32 31.82
N THR A 114 -26.86 -37.75 32.98
CA THR A 114 -25.98 -36.95 33.81
C THR A 114 -24.65 -37.69 34.02
N PRO A 115 -23.51 -37.20 33.50
CA PRO A 115 -22.24 -37.69 33.99
C PRO A 115 -22.13 -37.29 35.46
N SER A 116 -22.01 -38.32 36.30
CA SER A 116 -21.66 -38.26 37.72
C SER A 116 -20.43 -37.37 37.92
N SER A 117 -20.69 -36.09 38.17
CA SER A 117 -19.71 -35.13 38.68
C SER A 117 -19.43 -35.49 40.14
N SER A 118 -18.29 -36.14 40.36
CA SER A 118 -17.70 -36.26 41.69
C SER A 118 -17.57 -34.87 42.31
N LYS A 119 -18.32 -34.68 43.39
CA LYS A 119 -18.20 -33.60 44.39
C LYS A 119 -16.76 -33.10 44.51
N ARG A 120 -16.47 -31.93 43.96
CA ARG A 120 -15.54 -30.99 44.58
C ARG A 120 -16.37 -29.96 45.31
N GLN A 121 -16.52 -30.25 46.60
CA GLN A 121 -17.02 -29.39 47.65
C GLN A 121 -16.34 -28.02 47.56
N ARG A 122 -17.13 -26.99 47.26
CA ARG A 122 -16.71 -25.59 47.38
C ARG A 122 -17.16 -25.14 48.75
N ASP A 123 -16.27 -25.28 49.73
CA ASP A 123 -16.46 -24.67 51.04
C ASP A 123 -16.52 -23.15 50.85
N SER A 124 -17.68 -22.61 51.22
CA SER A 124 -17.91 -21.19 51.39
C SER A 124 -17.85 -20.92 52.88
N SER A 125 -16.68 -20.49 53.35
CA SER A 125 -16.56 -19.69 54.56
C SER A 125 -15.13 -19.19 54.74
N THR A 126 -15.08 -17.91 55.14
CA THR A 126 -14.07 -17.27 55.98
C THR A 126 -12.83 -16.61 55.33
N ASP A 127 -12.88 -15.29 55.42
CA ASP A 127 -11.81 -14.30 55.58
C ASP A 127 -10.99 -13.76 54.39
N PRO A 128 -10.81 -12.41 54.34
CA PRO A 128 -9.87 -11.77 53.43
C PRO A 128 -8.42 -12.04 53.88
N PRO A 129 -7.55 -12.61 53.03
CA PRO A 129 -6.15 -12.76 53.40
C PRO A 129 -5.48 -11.39 53.43
N ALA A 130 -4.92 -11.09 54.60
CA ALA A 130 -4.04 -9.96 54.83
C ALA A 130 -2.93 -9.90 53.76
N LYS A 131 -2.58 -8.67 53.39
CA LYS A 131 -1.43 -8.30 52.56
C LYS A 131 -0.15 -8.99 53.07
N ALA A 132 0.20 -10.13 52.47
CA ALA A 132 1.53 -10.69 52.63
C ALA A 132 2.49 -9.87 51.77
N SER A 133 3.36 -9.10 52.44
CA SER A 133 4.49 -8.43 51.81
C SER A 133 5.35 -9.47 51.12
N ILE A 134 5.47 -9.36 49.80
CA ILE A 134 6.46 -10.09 49.01
C ILE A 134 7.83 -9.66 49.56
N PRO A 135 8.65 -10.57 50.11
CA PRO A 135 10.01 -10.22 50.47
C PRO A 135 10.73 -9.81 49.20
N ALA A 136 11.26 -8.60 49.21
CA ALA A 136 12.16 -8.09 48.18
C ALA A 136 13.36 -9.06 48.10
N ALA A 137 13.25 -10.06 47.23
CA ALA A 137 14.37 -10.88 46.83
C ALA A 137 15.29 -9.95 46.02
N SER A 138 16.27 -9.40 46.73
CA SER A 138 17.48 -8.77 46.23
C SER A 138 18.21 -9.77 45.33
N ARG A 139 17.74 -9.86 44.09
CA ARG A 139 18.36 -10.63 43.02
C ARG A 139 19.70 -9.96 42.73
N GLY A 140 20.74 -10.48 43.36
CA GLY A 140 22.11 -10.01 43.21
C GLY A 140 22.44 -9.86 41.74
N LYS A 141 22.73 -8.63 41.33
CA LYS A 141 23.33 -8.32 40.04
C LYS A 141 24.74 -8.92 40.06
N LYS A 142 24.86 -10.21 39.73
CA LYS A 142 26.15 -10.74 39.28
C LYS A 142 26.47 -9.96 38.02
N ALA A 143 27.44 -9.04 38.12
CA ALA A 143 27.99 -8.33 36.99
C ALA A 143 28.47 -9.38 35.99
N MET A 144 27.69 -9.60 34.93
CA MET A 144 28.20 -10.35 33.79
C MET A 144 29.35 -9.51 33.23
N PRO A 145 30.54 -10.09 33.04
CA PRO A 145 31.62 -9.39 32.36
C PRO A 145 31.09 -8.96 31.00
N SER A 146 30.93 -7.64 30.82
CA SER A 146 30.51 -7.04 29.57
C SER A 146 31.61 -7.30 28.57
N VAL A 147 31.46 -8.34 27.76
CA VAL A 147 32.29 -8.51 26.56
C VAL A 147 32.02 -7.27 25.71
N PRO A 148 33.05 -6.48 25.37
CA PRO A 148 32.87 -5.34 24.49
C PRO A 148 32.32 -5.86 23.16
N ILE A 149 31.06 -5.54 22.88
CA ILE A 149 30.47 -5.76 21.57
C ILE A 149 31.18 -4.75 20.67
N ILE A 150 32.18 -5.23 19.93
CA ILE A 150 32.77 -4.50 18.82
C ILE A 150 31.64 -4.39 17.79
N ALA A 151 31.01 -3.22 17.71
CA ALA A 151 30.01 -2.94 16.70
C ALA A 151 30.71 -3.13 15.34
N ALA A 152 30.26 -4.13 14.58
CA ALA A 152 30.68 -4.27 13.20
C ALA A 152 30.34 -2.96 12.49
N PRO A 153 31.25 -2.40 11.68
CA PRO A 153 30.96 -1.20 10.90
C PRO A 153 29.68 -1.47 10.11
N GLU A 154 28.65 -0.65 10.33
CA GLU A 154 27.44 -0.74 9.53
C GLU A 154 27.84 -0.44 8.08
N PRO A 155 27.45 -1.27 7.10
CA PRO A 155 27.72 -0.97 5.71
C PRO A 155 27.03 0.34 5.36
N ASP A 156 27.84 1.39 5.24
CA ASP A 156 27.38 2.76 5.11
C ASP A 156 26.71 2.94 3.72
N ASP A 157 25.44 3.34 3.76
CA ASP A 157 24.59 3.77 2.64
C ASP A 157 23.93 2.70 1.75
N LEU A 158 23.26 1.72 2.39
CA LEU A 158 22.32 0.84 1.69
C LEU A 158 20.98 1.51 1.37
N TRP A 159 20.57 1.42 0.12
CA TRP A 159 19.23 1.70 -0.39
C TRP A 159 18.35 0.45 -0.32
N TYR A 160 17.13 0.58 0.20
CA TYR A 160 16.23 -0.56 0.37
C TYR A 160 15.07 -0.56 -0.62
N ILE A 161 14.83 -1.73 -1.22
CA ILE A 161 13.67 -2.04 -2.06
C ILE A 161 12.91 -3.23 -1.47
N TRP A 162 11.61 -3.28 -1.74
CA TRP A 162 10.76 -4.42 -1.41
C TRP A 162 10.47 -5.20 -2.66
N LEU A 163 10.77 -6.49 -2.64
CA LEU A 163 10.42 -7.43 -3.70
C LEU A 163 9.38 -8.41 -3.14
N SER A 164 8.25 -8.56 -3.84
CA SER A 164 7.11 -9.36 -3.40
C SER A 164 6.63 -10.30 -4.50
N SER A 165 5.74 -11.24 -4.14
CA SER A 165 5.19 -12.27 -5.02
C SER A 165 6.09 -13.49 -5.27
N PHE A 166 6.98 -13.83 -4.33
CA PHE A 166 7.77 -15.06 -4.42
C PHE A 166 7.06 -16.25 -3.75
N PRO A 167 7.21 -17.48 -4.27
CA PRO A 167 6.75 -18.67 -3.58
C PRO A 167 7.59 -18.91 -2.32
N PRO A 168 7.03 -19.57 -1.29
CA PRO A 168 7.69 -19.80 0.00
C PRO A 168 8.92 -20.73 -0.08
N THR A 169 9.19 -21.32 -1.25
CA THR A 169 10.35 -22.17 -1.52
C THR A 169 11.61 -21.37 -1.84
N VAL A 170 11.49 -20.08 -2.14
CA VAL A 170 12.62 -19.22 -2.53
C VAL A 170 13.41 -18.81 -1.29
N THR A 171 14.72 -18.96 -1.34
CA THR A 171 15.61 -18.60 -0.24
C THR A 171 16.19 -17.19 -0.39
N GLU A 172 16.86 -16.68 0.65
CA GLU A 172 17.50 -15.36 0.59
C GLU A 172 18.68 -15.35 -0.41
N GLU A 173 19.35 -16.48 -0.60
CA GLU A 173 20.47 -16.67 -1.54
C GLU A 173 20.00 -16.61 -3.00
N ASP A 174 18.85 -17.20 -3.31
CA ASP A 174 18.24 -17.15 -4.64
C ASP A 174 17.91 -15.69 -5.02
N ILE A 175 17.34 -14.94 -4.09
CA ILE A 175 17.02 -13.52 -4.28
C ILE A 175 18.31 -12.69 -4.41
N CYS A 176 19.33 -12.98 -3.62
CA CYS A 176 20.63 -12.29 -3.71
C CYS A 176 21.23 -12.47 -5.11
N THR A 177 21.23 -13.70 -5.62
CA THR A 177 21.72 -14.04 -6.96
C THR A 177 20.93 -13.30 -8.04
N MET A 178 19.60 -13.37 -7.99
CA MET A 178 18.71 -12.68 -8.92
C MET A 178 18.94 -11.16 -8.92
N VAL A 179 19.06 -10.53 -7.75
CA VAL A 179 19.29 -9.08 -7.65
C VAL A 179 20.64 -8.69 -8.26
N LYS A 180 21.70 -9.48 -8.02
CA LYS A 180 23.02 -9.23 -8.60
C LYS A 180 22.99 -9.32 -10.12
N GLU A 181 22.30 -10.32 -10.67
CA GLU A 181 22.13 -10.49 -12.11
C GLU A 181 21.30 -9.35 -12.74
N CYS A 182 20.14 -9.02 -12.14
CA CYS A 182 19.23 -7.99 -12.63
C CYS A 182 19.85 -6.58 -12.64
N LEU A 183 20.63 -6.25 -11.60
CA LEU A 183 21.21 -4.91 -11.46
C LEU A 183 22.67 -4.84 -11.95
N SER A 184 23.20 -5.95 -12.49
CA SER A 184 24.60 -6.06 -12.90
C SER A 184 25.57 -5.62 -11.79
N VAL A 185 25.31 -6.04 -10.56
CA VAL A 185 26.10 -5.68 -9.38
C VAL A 185 27.41 -6.46 -9.41
N GLU A 186 28.53 -5.78 -9.17
CA GLU A 186 29.82 -6.45 -9.09
C GLU A 186 29.85 -7.39 -7.87
N ASN A 187 30.65 -8.47 -7.93
CA ASN A 187 30.65 -9.48 -6.88
C ASN A 187 31.05 -8.94 -5.50
N ASP A 188 31.81 -7.84 -5.48
CA ASP A 188 32.36 -7.21 -4.29
C ASP A 188 31.37 -6.29 -3.56
N ASP A 189 30.29 -5.87 -4.22
CA ASP A 189 29.32 -4.95 -3.61
C ASP A 189 28.37 -5.66 -2.65
N PRO A 190 28.13 -5.10 -1.46
CA PRO A 190 27.29 -5.72 -0.45
C PRO A 190 25.81 -5.67 -0.85
N VAL A 191 25.21 -6.84 -1.01
CA VAL A 191 23.75 -7.01 -1.16
C VAL A 191 23.21 -7.67 0.10
N VAL A 192 22.28 -7.00 0.79
CA VAL A 192 21.67 -7.49 2.03
C VAL A 192 20.24 -7.89 1.76
N VAL A 193 19.95 -9.19 1.79
CA VAL A 193 18.60 -9.70 1.64
C VAL A 193 18.04 -10.12 2.98
N LYS A 194 16.78 -9.80 3.25
CA LYS A 194 16.06 -10.24 4.45
C LYS A 194 14.63 -10.63 4.11
N MET A 195 14.27 -11.87 4.38
CA MET A 195 12.91 -12.36 4.24
C MET A 195 12.01 -11.74 5.33
N LEU A 196 10.89 -11.17 4.90
CA LEU A 196 9.91 -10.52 5.77
C LEU A 196 8.76 -11.48 6.06
N VAL A 197 8.90 -12.27 7.11
CA VAL A 197 7.86 -13.18 7.62
C VAL A 197 7.52 -12.82 9.06
N LYS A 198 6.23 -12.89 9.41
CA LYS A 198 5.78 -12.67 10.79
C LYS A 198 6.45 -13.71 11.71
N LYS A 199 7.02 -13.25 12.83
CA LYS A 199 7.66 -14.14 13.81
C LYS A 199 6.70 -15.25 14.23
N GLY A 200 7.14 -16.51 14.04
CA GLY A 200 6.36 -17.71 14.38
C GLY A 200 5.33 -18.13 13.33
N ALA A 201 5.24 -17.46 12.18
CA ALA A 201 4.47 -17.97 11.05
C ALA A 201 5.21 -19.12 10.36
N ASP A 202 4.46 -20.13 9.97
CA ASP A 202 4.95 -21.26 9.18
C ASP A 202 5.09 -20.84 7.71
N ILE A 203 6.33 -20.81 7.21
CA ILE A 203 6.65 -20.33 5.86
C ILE A 203 5.92 -21.16 4.81
N ALA A 204 5.76 -22.47 5.02
CA ALA A 204 5.12 -23.38 4.09
C ALA A 204 3.62 -23.12 3.87
N LYS A 205 2.97 -22.36 4.77
CA LYS A 205 1.54 -22.02 4.69
C LYS A 205 1.28 -20.66 4.04
N LEU A 206 2.33 -19.89 3.75
CA LEU A 206 2.19 -18.58 3.13
C LEU A 206 1.99 -18.76 1.62
N SER A 207 1.02 -18.05 1.04
CA SER A 207 0.81 -18.03 -0.40
C SER A 207 1.95 -17.33 -1.15
N SER A 208 2.63 -16.42 -0.47
CA SER A 208 3.76 -15.65 -1.01
C SER A 208 4.60 -15.09 0.12
N VAL A 209 5.90 -14.93 -0.12
CA VAL A 209 6.85 -14.24 0.76
C VAL A 209 7.30 -12.92 0.13
N THR A 210 7.78 -12.01 0.97
CA THR A 210 8.30 -10.69 0.57
C THR A 210 9.71 -10.56 1.13
N PHE A 211 10.61 -9.97 0.35
CA PHE A 211 11.99 -9.72 0.74
C PHE A 211 12.24 -8.22 0.83
N LYS A 212 12.98 -7.82 1.87
CA LYS A 212 13.62 -6.50 1.96
C LYS A 212 15.04 -6.66 1.45
N VAL A 213 15.35 -5.99 0.36
CA VAL A 213 16.67 -6.06 -0.29
C VAL A 213 17.35 -4.71 -0.12
N GLY A 214 18.55 -4.71 0.43
CA GLY A 214 19.45 -3.56 0.52
C GLY A 214 20.54 -3.68 -0.53
N VAL A 215 20.69 -2.65 -1.35
CA VAL A 215 21.74 -2.51 -2.39
C VAL A 215 22.48 -1.19 -2.19
N SER A 216 23.66 -1.03 -2.78
CA SER A 216 24.32 0.29 -2.80
C SER A 216 23.41 1.33 -3.45
N ARG A 217 23.51 2.57 -2.97
CA ARG A 217 22.70 3.70 -3.44
C ARG A 217 22.92 4.04 -4.91
N ASP A 218 24.06 3.68 -5.47
CA ASP A 218 24.38 3.86 -6.89
C ASP A 218 23.43 3.06 -7.79
N TYR A 219 22.89 1.95 -7.28
CA TYR A 219 21.91 1.13 -7.99
C TYR A 219 20.45 1.58 -7.79
N ARG A 220 20.21 2.73 -7.14
CA ARG A 220 18.86 3.20 -6.84
C ARG A 220 18.00 3.31 -8.09
N ASP A 221 18.47 4.02 -9.10
CA ASP A 221 17.64 4.30 -10.28
C ASP A 221 17.42 3.02 -11.12
N SER A 222 18.46 2.19 -11.26
CA SER A 222 18.34 0.86 -11.88
C SER A 222 17.38 -0.05 -11.12
N SER A 223 17.37 0.00 -9.78
CA SER A 223 16.47 -0.83 -8.96
C SER A 223 14.99 -0.42 -9.06
N LEU A 224 14.72 0.81 -9.50
CA LEU A 224 13.36 1.32 -9.71
C LEU A 224 12.87 1.17 -11.15
N ASP A 225 13.74 0.73 -12.07
CA ASP A 225 13.36 0.42 -13.45
C ASP A 225 12.67 -0.95 -13.52
N ALA A 226 11.50 -0.99 -14.17
CA ALA A 226 10.73 -2.22 -14.31
C ALA A 226 11.37 -3.21 -15.27
N ASP A 227 12.14 -2.72 -16.24
CA ASP A 227 12.77 -3.55 -17.27
C ASP A 227 13.93 -4.41 -16.72
N ASN A 228 14.47 -4.05 -15.55
CA ASN A 228 15.52 -4.82 -14.88
C ASN A 228 14.99 -6.02 -14.08
N TRP A 229 13.66 -6.16 -13.93
CA TRP A 229 13.05 -7.21 -13.12
C TRP A 229 12.34 -8.26 -13.97
N PRO A 230 12.28 -9.53 -13.52
CA PRO A 230 11.49 -10.56 -14.18
C PRO A 230 10.00 -10.18 -14.25
N GLU A 231 9.33 -10.61 -15.34
CA GLU A 231 7.91 -10.35 -15.53
C GLU A 231 7.07 -10.95 -14.39
N GLY A 232 6.10 -10.17 -13.90
CA GLY A 232 5.24 -10.57 -12.78
C GLY A 232 5.81 -10.27 -11.39
N LEU A 233 7.05 -9.76 -11.28
CA LEU A 233 7.61 -9.33 -10.02
C LEU A 233 7.03 -7.97 -9.58
N ALA A 234 6.56 -7.90 -8.35
CA ALA A 234 6.09 -6.65 -7.76
C ALA A 234 7.17 -6.04 -6.86
N PHE A 235 7.66 -4.86 -7.25
CA PHE A 235 8.68 -4.13 -6.50
C PHE A 235 8.21 -2.72 -6.09
N ARG A 236 8.81 -2.18 -5.02
CA ARG A 236 8.60 -0.80 -4.57
C ARG A 236 9.74 -0.28 -3.71
N GLU A 237 9.89 1.04 -3.66
CA GLU A 237 10.81 1.72 -2.75
C GLU A 237 10.44 1.46 -1.28
N PHE A 238 11.44 1.16 -0.45
CA PHE A 238 11.27 1.12 1.00
C PHE A 238 11.47 2.50 1.60
N ILE A 239 10.37 3.14 1.98
CA ILE A 239 10.41 4.39 2.73
C ILE A 239 10.55 4.04 4.21
N ASP A 240 11.73 4.29 4.77
CA ASP A 240 11.96 4.18 6.21
C ASP A 240 11.11 5.25 6.93
N MET A 241 10.00 4.80 7.54
CA MET A 241 9.09 5.69 8.25
C MET A 241 9.71 6.25 9.54
N ASP A 242 10.72 5.58 10.10
CA ASP A 242 11.37 5.98 11.35
C ASP A 242 12.44 7.04 11.12
N LYS A 243 12.99 7.11 9.89
CA LYS A 243 13.94 8.12 9.45
C LYS A 243 13.30 9.24 8.64
N ARG A 244 12.05 9.64 8.91
CA ARG A 244 11.52 10.87 8.29
C ARG A 244 12.44 12.02 8.69
N PRO A 245 13.21 12.61 7.76
CA PRO A 245 13.97 13.79 8.09
C PRO A 245 12.96 14.90 8.38
N THR A 246 13.14 15.62 9.47
CA THR A 246 12.31 16.76 9.88
C THR A 246 12.50 17.97 8.96
N THR A 247 12.52 17.75 7.64
CA THR A 247 12.74 18.77 6.63
C THR A 247 11.45 19.03 5.89
N ALA A 248 11.02 20.29 5.93
CA ALA A 248 9.82 20.80 5.30
C ALA A 248 9.68 20.32 3.84
N VAL A 249 8.59 19.62 3.57
CA VAL A 249 8.27 19.04 2.26
C VAL A 249 8.04 20.18 1.25
N ARG A 250 8.97 20.34 0.30
CA ARG A 250 8.68 20.93 -1.01
C ARG A 250 8.10 19.81 -1.89
N PHE A 251 6.83 19.93 -2.23
CA PHE A 251 6.17 19.01 -3.16
C PHE A 251 6.69 19.26 -4.59
N GLY A 252 7.52 18.35 -5.09
CA GLY A 252 7.79 18.20 -6.52
C GLY A 252 6.79 17.23 -7.12
N VAL A 253 5.96 17.70 -8.06
CA VAL A 253 5.08 16.86 -8.87
C VAL A 253 5.92 16.26 -9.98
N MET A 254 6.20 14.96 -9.92
CA MET A 254 6.82 14.22 -11.02
C MET A 254 5.71 13.73 -11.95
N THR A 255 5.50 14.42 -13.06
CA THR A 255 4.69 13.92 -14.17
C THR A 255 5.56 13.04 -15.05
N CYS A 256 5.26 11.73 -15.14
CA CYS A 256 5.85 10.87 -16.16
C CYS A 256 5.31 11.30 -17.52
N SER A 257 6.10 12.07 -18.26
CA SER A 257 5.91 12.25 -19.70
C SER A 257 6.42 11.00 -20.39
N SER A 258 5.50 10.17 -20.87
CA SER A 258 5.80 9.08 -21.80
C SER A 258 6.31 9.68 -23.12
N THR A 259 7.63 9.82 -23.25
CA THR A 259 8.28 10.10 -24.54
C THR A 259 8.45 8.80 -25.31
N ALA A 260 7.85 8.80 -26.49
CA ALA A 260 7.87 7.73 -27.45
C ALA A 260 9.30 7.38 -27.93
N ARG A 261 9.58 6.07 -27.93
CA ARG A 261 10.27 5.30 -28.97
C ARG A 261 10.92 6.15 -30.09
N ALA A 262 12.22 6.40 -29.99
CA ALA A 262 13.04 6.85 -31.10
C ALA A 262 13.78 5.65 -31.72
N GLU A 263 13.67 5.57 -33.04
CA GLU A 263 14.15 4.50 -33.91
C GLU A 263 15.68 4.32 -33.87
N ARG A 264 16.12 3.06 -33.92
CA ARG A 264 17.48 2.69 -34.32
C ARG A 264 17.66 3.09 -35.78
N LYS A 265 18.43 4.15 -36.04
CA LYS A 265 19.04 4.37 -37.36
C LYS A 265 20.29 3.51 -37.46
N SER A 266 20.20 2.51 -38.33
CA SER A 266 21.31 1.74 -38.87
C SER A 266 22.33 2.66 -39.53
N GLU A 267 23.59 2.55 -39.09
CA GLU A 267 24.77 2.93 -39.87
C GLU A 267 24.70 2.27 -41.25
N CYS A 268 24.52 3.08 -42.29
CA CYS A 268 24.84 2.72 -43.67
C CYS A 268 25.88 3.73 -44.14
N GLY A 269 27.03 3.20 -44.55
CA GLY A 269 28.24 3.93 -44.83
C GLY A 269 28.09 4.98 -45.94
N GLU A 270 28.91 6.02 -45.80
CA GLU A 270 29.17 7.04 -46.79
C GLU A 270 29.67 6.40 -48.10
N VAL A 271 28.93 6.65 -49.18
CA VAL A 271 29.41 6.48 -50.55
C VAL A 271 29.50 7.88 -51.16
N PRO A 272 30.65 8.29 -51.72
CA PRO A 272 30.84 9.64 -52.23
C PRO A 272 30.01 9.91 -53.49
N ALA A 273 29.46 11.12 -53.55
CA ALA A 273 28.61 11.65 -54.61
C ALA A 273 29.32 11.61 -55.98
N GLY A 274 28.80 10.78 -56.88
CA GLY A 274 29.13 10.79 -58.30
C GLY A 274 28.12 11.66 -59.06
N ASP A 275 28.66 12.64 -59.79
CA ASP A 275 27.99 13.48 -60.79
C ASP A 275 27.06 12.68 -61.71
N CYS A 276 25.76 12.96 -61.63
CA CYS A 276 24.76 12.50 -62.60
C CYS A 276 24.18 13.72 -63.31
N GLY A 277 24.77 14.07 -64.45
CA GLY A 277 24.23 15.06 -65.37
C GLY A 277 22.91 14.61 -66.01
N PRO A 278 22.06 15.55 -66.46
CA PRO A 278 20.78 15.24 -67.08
C PRO A 278 20.95 14.76 -68.53
N PRO A 279 20.37 13.62 -68.95
CA PRO A 279 20.25 13.29 -70.35
C PRO A 279 18.91 13.78 -70.92
N TRP A 280 18.88 13.95 -72.25
CA TRP A 280 17.74 14.06 -73.17
C TRP A 280 16.98 15.40 -73.29
N GLU A 281 17.62 16.39 -73.91
CA GLU A 281 16.97 17.20 -74.94
C GLU A 281 17.33 16.62 -76.31
N ASN A 282 16.30 16.30 -77.12
CA ASN A 282 16.25 16.36 -78.59
C ASN A 282 15.39 15.22 -79.16
N ILE A 283 14.31 15.59 -79.87
CA ILE A 283 14.02 15.23 -81.27
C ILE A 283 12.67 15.88 -81.67
N PRO A 284 12.52 16.35 -82.93
CA PRO A 284 11.70 17.51 -83.29
C PRO A 284 10.33 17.14 -83.89
N ARG A 285 9.40 18.11 -83.85
CA ARG A 285 8.17 18.10 -84.65
C ARG A 285 8.34 18.99 -85.87
N SER A 286 8.21 18.40 -87.05
CA SER A 286 8.00 19.10 -88.32
C SER A 286 6.79 18.47 -89.03
N VAL A 287 5.80 19.32 -89.29
CA VAL A 287 4.76 19.34 -90.35
C VAL A 287 4.10 18.01 -90.74
#